data_AF-A0A833LZU5-F1
#
_entry.id   AF-A0A833LZU5-F1
#
_cell.length_a   1.000
_cell.length_b   1.000
_cell.length_c   1.000
_cell.angle_alpha   90.00
_cell.angle_beta   90.00
_cell.angle_gamma   90.00
#
_symmetry.space_group_name_H-M   'P 1'
#
loop_
_entity.id
_entity.type
_entity.pdbx_description
1 polymer ?
#
loop_
_entity_poly.entity_id
_entity_poly.type
_entity_poly.pdbx_seq_one_letter_code
_entity_poly.pdbx_strand_id
1 'polypeptide(L)'
;MKPINLTKGQEILNRGRPAKPLPASVENKFKTVLHELPAVVESHLPPVFVPGIDVQARQVLVVVLRELPEKVLPQLQATISDSFPPDFYIDVWPLAESDTILKDIRAATMRIK
;
A
#
# COMPACT_ATOMS: atom_id res chain seq x y z
N MET A 1 12.11 -1.28 -7.76
CA MET A 1 11.37 -0.68 -6.63
C MET A 1 12.36 -0.28 -5.55
N LYS A 2 12.25 0.92 -4.97
CA LYS A 2 12.99 1.28 -3.75
C LYS A 2 12.02 1.16 -2.57
N PRO A 3 12.34 0.42 -1.51
CA PRO A 3 11.51 0.38 -0.32
C PRO A 3 11.46 1.78 0.31
N ILE A 4 10.26 2.23 0.68
CA ILE A 4 10.11 3.46 1.46
C ILE A 4 10.51 3.13 2.90
N ASN A 5 11.62 3.72 3.36
CA ASN A 5 12.03 3.66 4.76
C ASN A 5 11.30 4.76 5.54
N LEU A 6 10.17 4.42 6.15
CA LEU A 6 9.48 5.36 7.03
C LEU A 6 10.07 5.28 8.44
N THR A 7 10.59 6.40 8.94
CA THR A 7 11.21 6.51 10.27
C THR A 7 10.17 6.90 11.33
N LYS A 8 10.41 6.48 12.57
CA LYS A 8 9.61 6.88 13.75
C LYS A 8 9.52 8.40 13.81
N GLY A 9 8.31 8.95 13.65
CA GLY A 9 8.04 10.40 13.66
C GLY A 9 7.49 10.97 12.34
N GLN A 10 7.43 10.19 11.27
CA GLN A 10 6.70 10.58 10.06
C GLN A 10 5.20 10.39 10.28
N GLU A 11 4.47 11.50 10.32
CA GLU A 11 3.01 11.49 10.48
C GLU A 11 2.37 10.89 9.23
N ILE A 12 1.78 9.70 9.38
CA ILE A 12 0.73 9.30 8.44
C ILE A 12 -0.45 10.23 8.73
N LEU A 13 -0.71 11.17 7.82
CA LEU A 13 -1.89 12.04 7.87
C LEU A 13 -3.15 11.20 7.60
N ASN A 14 -3.55 10.40 8.60
CA ASN A 14 -4.65 9.44 8.57
C ASN A 14 -6.05 10.08 8.75
N ARG A 15 -6.23 11.35 8.40
CA ARG A 15 -7.53 12.04 8.54
C ARG A 15 -8.11 12.39 7.18
N GLY A 16 -8.77 11.40 6.54
CA GLY A 16 -9.71 11.63 5.44
C GLY A 16 -9.37 10.91 4.14
N ARG A 17 -10.33 10.95 3.19
CA ARG A 17 -10.16 10.39 1.84
C ARG A 17 -9.03 11.10 1.08
N PRO A 18 -8.28 10.41 0.22
CA PRO A 18 -7.16 11.02 -0.49
C PRO A 18 -7.64 12.18 -1.36
N ALA A 19 -6.86 13.26 -1.44
CA ALA A 19 -7.22 14.45 -2.22
C ALA A 19 -7.46 14.15 -3.71
N LYS A 20 -6.75 13.14 -4.24
CA LYS A 20 -7.01 12.51 -5.54
C LYS A 20 -7.10 11.00 -5.34
N PRO A 21 -8.30 10.45 -5.16
CA PRO A 21 -8.46 9.02 -5.02
C PRO A 21 -8.12 8.32 -6.34
N LEU A 22 -7.54 7.12 -6.26
CA LEU A 22 -7.42 6.26 -7.44
C LEU A 22 -8.81 6.03 -8.08
N PRO A 23 -8.88 5.90 -9.42
CA PRO A 23 -10.12 5.51 -10.08
C PRO A 23 -10.64 4.18 -9.52
N ALA A 24 -11.96 4.05 -9.36
CA ALA A 24 -12.57 2.84 -8.81
C ALA A 24 -12.21 1.58 -9.62
N SER A 25 -11.98 1.71 -10.92
CA SER A 25 -11.50 0.61 -11.78
C SER A 25 -10.12 0.10 -11.37
N VAL A 26 -9.22 1.00 -10.97
CA VAL A 26 -7.86 0.67 -10.48
C VAL A 26 -7.95 0.03 -9.10
N GLU A 27 -8.75 0.61 -8.20
CA GLU A 27 -8.96 0.05 -6.86
C GLU A 27 -9.53 -1.38 -6.92
N ASN A 28 -10.57 -1.60 -7.74
CA ASN A 28 -11.14 -2.94 -7.93
C ASN A 28 -10.15 -3.92 -8.53
N LYS A 29 -9.27 -3.47 -9.43
CA LYS A 29 -8.21 -4.32 -9.98
C LYS A 29 -7.20 -4.74 -8.91
N PHE A 30 -6.82 -3.83 -8.00
CA PHE A 30 -6.02 -4.19 -6.84
C PHE A 30 -6.73 -5.20 -5.93
N LYS A 31 -8.04 -5.02 -5.68
CA LYS A 31 -8.81 -6.00 -4.89
C LYS A 31 -8.69 -7.39 -5.49
N THR A 32 -8.94 -7.54 -6.78
CA THR A 32 -8.83 -8.83 -7.48
C THR A 32 -7.42 -9.41 -7.38
N VAL A 33 -6.40 -8.65 -7.78
CA VAL A 33 -4.99 -9.10 -7.78
C VAL A 33 -4.53 -9.50 -6.38
N LEU A 34 -4.83 -8.69 -5.37
CA LEU A 34 -4.39 -8.97 -4.02
C LEU A 34 -5.15 -10.15 -3.43
N HIS A 35 -6.42 -10.36 -3.77
CA HIS A 35 -7.17 -11.54 -3.35
C HIS A 35 -6.57 -12.86 -3.86
N GLU A 36 -5.96 -12.85 -5.05
CA GLU A 36 -5.28 -14.01 -5.64
C GLU A 36 -3.93 -14.34 -4.99
N LEU A 37 -3.40 -13.46 -4.12
CA LEU A 37 -2.14 -13.67 -3.41
C LEU A 37 -2.39 -14.10 -1.95
N PRO A 38 -2.28 -15.40 -1.60
CA PRO A 38 -2.58 -15.89 -0.25
C PRO A 38 -1.64 -15.33 0.82
N ALA A 39 -0.43 -14.95 0.43
CA ALA A 39 0.58 -14.37 1.33
C ALA A 39 0.21 -12.95 1.83
N VAL A 40 -0.68 -12.24 1.11
CA VAL A 40 -1.23 -10.95 1.53
C VAL A 40 -2.48 -11.21 2.37
N VAL A 41 -2.45 -10.89 3.66
CA VAL A 41 -3.60 -11.11 4.55
C VAL A 41 -4.54 -9.93 4.66
N GLU A 42 -4.01 -8.74 4.43
CA GLU A 42 -4.72 -7.48 4.56
C GLU A 42 -4.03 -6.45 3.68
N SER A 43 -4.78 -5.55 3.08
CA SER A 43 -4.21 -4.46 2.30
C SER A 43 -5.06 -3.20 2.35
N HIS A 44 -4.38 -2.06 2.21
CA HIS A 44 -4.96 -0.74 2.34
C HIS A 44 -4.37 0.22 1.30
N LEU A 45 -5.12 1.28 0.97
CA LEU A 45 -4.66 2.37 0.12
C LEU A 45 -4.71 3.74 0.83
N PRO A 46 -4.01 3.93 1.96
CA PRO A 46 -3.99 5.21 2.66
C PRO A 46 -3.25 6.29 1.86
N PRO A 47 -3.61 7.58 2.06
CA PRO A 47 -2.75 8.67 1.69
C PRO A 47 -1.58 8.72 2.69
N VAL A 48 -0.36 8.68 2.17
CA VAL A 48 0.87 8.84 2.95
C VAL A 48 1.53 10.15 2.52
N PHE A 49 1.96 10.93 3.50
CA PHE A 49 2.74 12.14 3.31
C PHE A 49 4.04 12.00 4.07
N VAL A 50 5.15 12.18 3.38
CA VAL A 50 6.49 12.16 4.00
C VAL A 50 7.03 13.60 4.05
N PRO A 51 7.05 14.22 5.25
CA PRO A 51 7.56 15.58 5.40
C PRO A 51 8.98 15.71 4.86
N GLY A 52 9.22 16.73 4.03
CA GLY A 52 10.54 17.00 3.43
C GLY A 52 10.88 16.17 2.18
N ILE A 53 10.06 15.17 1.82
CA ILE A 53 10.19 14.43 0.55
C ILE A 53 9.01 14.75 -0.36
N ASP A 54 7.80 14.81 0.20
CA ASP A 54 6.58 14.89 -0.57
C ASP A 54 6.07 16.32 -0.66
N VAL A 55 5.72 16.74 -1.88
CA VAL A 55 5.01 18.01 -2.12
C VAL A 55 3.53 17.87 -1.77
N GLN A 56 2.98 16.66 -1.89
CA GLN A 56 1.58 16.33 -1.58
C GLN A 56 1.47 14.88 -1.12
N ALA A 57 0.45 14.56 -0.32
CA ALA A 57 0.16 13.19 0.06
C ALA A 57 -0.12 12.32 -1.19
N ARG A 58 0.47 11.13 -1.24
CA ARG A 58 0.25 10.15 -2.31
C ARG A 58 -0.41 8.90 -1.78
N GLN A 59 -1.15 8.18 -2.61
CA GLN A 59 -1.65 6.87 -2.21
C GLN A 59 -0.52 5.84 -2.25
N VAL A 60 -0.41 5.06 -1.20
CA VAL A 60 0.56 3.95 -1.07
C VAL A 60 -0.22 2.66 -0.88
N LEU A 61 0.18 1.61 -1.58
CA LEU A 61 -0.37 0.28 -1.37
C LEU A 61 0.30 -0.34 -0.14
N VAL A 62 -0.39 -0.35 0.98
CA VAL A 62 0.05 -1.08 2.17
C VAL A 62 -0.40 -2.53 2.05
N VAL A 63 0.53 -3.47 2.20
CA VAL A 63 0.24 -4.91 2.23
C VAL A 63 0.74 -5.51 3.53
N VAL A 64 -0.13 -6.22 4.23
CA VAL A 64 0.22 -7.00 5.41
C VAL A 64 0.52 -8.41 4.96
N LEU A 65 1.71 -8.90 5.31
CA LEU A 65 2.23 -10.17 4.84
C LEU A 65 2.37 -11.16 5.99
N ARG A 66 2.01 -12.43 5.74
CA ARG A 66 2.34 -13.56 6.63
C ARG A 66 3.81 -13.96 6.57
N GLU A 67 4.40 -13.76 5.40
CA GLU A 67 5.76 -14.16 5.08
C GLU A 67 6.68 -12.96 4.99
N LEU A 68 7.99 -13.23 4.95
CA LEU A 68 9.00 -12.19 4.77
C LEU A 68 8.80 -11.48 3.42
N PRO A 69 8.93 -10.14 3.37
CA PRO A 69 8.72 -9.37 2.15
C PRO A 69 9.56 -9.85 0.95
N GLU A 70 10.80 -10.30 1.17
CA GLU A 70 11.66 -10.84 0.11
C GLU A 70 11.06 -12.02 -0.67
N LYS A 71 10.16 -12.79 -0.07
CA LYS A 71 9.49 -13.92 -0.73
C LYS A 71 8.28 -13.49 -1.54
N VAL A 72 7.56 -12.46 -1.08
CA VAL A 72 6.26 -12.07 -1.63
C VAL A 72 6.38 -10.92 -2.62
N LEU A 73 7.27 -9.96 -2.37
CA LEU A 73 7.39 -8.76 -3.19
C LEU A 73 7.74 -9.04 -4.66
N PRO A 74 8.62 -10.01 -5.02
CA PRO A 74 8.86 -10.32 -6.43
C PRO A 74 7.61 -10.80 -7.16
N GLN A 75 6.82 -11.68 -6.51
CA GLN A 75 5.56 -12.17 -7.07
C GLN A 75 4.53 -11.05 -7.19
N LEU A 76 4.36 -10.25 -6.13
CA LEU A 76 3.46 -9.10 -6.13
C LEU A 76 3.83 -8.10 -7.23
N GLN A 77 5.12 -7.82 -7.40
CA GLN A 77 5.62 -6.93 -8.45
C GLN A 77 5.26 -7.48 -9.83
N ALA A 78 5.51 -8.77 -10.09
CA ALA A 78 5.15 -9.40 -11.36
C ALA A 78 3.64 -9.31 -11.62
N THR A 79 2.80 -9.66 -10.64
CA THR A 79 1.34 -9.62 -10.80
C THR A 79 0.83 -8.20 -11.04
N ILE A 80 1.38 -7.19 -10.37
CA ILE A 80 1.03 -5.79 -10.61
C ILE A 80 1.49 -5.36 -12.02
N SER A 81 2.72 -5.69 -12.42
CA SER A 81 3.23 -5.34 -13.75
C SER A 81 2.43 -5.96 -14.89
N ASP A 82 1.92 -7.18 -14.71
CA ASP A 82 1.05 -7.84 -15.70
C ASP A 82 -0.38 -7.27 -15.69
N SER A 83 -0.82 -6.77 -14.55
CA SER A 83 -2.19 -6.28 -14.37
C SER A 83 -2.36 -4.79 -14.70
N PHE A 84 -1.31 -3.99 -14.69
CA PHE A 84 -1.43 -2.55 -14.89
C PHE A 84 -0.63 -2.08 -16.11
N PRO A 85 -1.02 -0.96 -16.75
CA PRO A 85 -0.23 -0.36 -17.82
C PRO A 85 1.24 -0.12 -17.40
N PRO A 86 2.20 -0.17 -18.34
CA PRO A 86 3.63 -0.05 -18.03
C PRO A 86 4.04 1.31 -17.45
N ASP A 87 3.22 2.34 -17.61
CA ASP A 87 3.37 3.67 -17.05
C ASP A 87 2.67 3.84 -15.68
N PHE A 88 2.00 2.80 -15.18
CA PHE A 88 1.39 2.83 -13.87
C PHE A 88 2.42 2.55 -12.77
N TYR A 89 2.53 3.47 -11.82
CA TYR A 89 3.41 3.34 -10.66
C TYR A 89 2.62 3.52 -9.37
N ILE A 90 2.86 2.62 -8.42
CA ILE A 90 2.41 2.76 -7.04
C ILE A 90 3.53 2.32 -6.11
N ASP A 91 3.70 3.03 -5.00
CA ASP A 91 4.59 2.57 -3.95
C ASP A 91 3.93 1.46 -3.14
N VAL A 92 4.70 0.43 -2.81
CA VAL A 92 4.25 -0.68 -1.98
C VAL A 92 4.97 -0.61 -0.64
N TRP A 93 4.18 -0.64 0.44
CA TRP A 93 4.69 -0.69 1.80
C TRP A 93 4.30 -2.03 2.45
N PRO A 94 5.24 -2.99 2.52
CA PRO A 94 5.01 -4.24 3.22
C PRO A 94 5.10 -4.04 4.73
N LEU A 95 4.15 -4.62 5.46
CA LEU A 95 4.12 -4.64 6.93
C LEU A 95 3.96 -6.08 7.42
N ALA A 96 4.56 -6.36 8.58
CA ALA A 96 4.27 -7.58 9.32
C ALA A 96 2.93 -7.43 10.08
N GLU A 97 2.22 -8.52 10.32
CA GLU A 97 0.97 -8.51 11.11
C GLU A 97 1.12 -7.90 12.53
N SER A 98 2.33 -7.95 13.07
CA SER A 98 2.68 -7.42 14.39
C SER A 98 3.04 -5.93 14.39
N ASP A 99 3.08 -5.26 13.24
CA ASP A 99 3.51 -3.87 13.17
C ASP A 99 2.51 -2.95 13.88
N THR A 100 3.01 -2.14 14.81
CA THR A 100 2.22 -1.21 15.61
C THR A 100 1.47 -0.18 14.77
N ILE A 101 2.00 0.19 13.61
CA ILE A 101 1.40 1.20 12.72
C ILE A 101 0.10 0.72 12.07
N LEU A 102 -0.15 -0.59 12.05
CA LEU A 102 -1.38 -1.16 11.52
C LEU A 102 -2.62 -0.69 12.26
N LYS A 103 -2.51 -0.32 13.54
CA LYS A 103 -3.64 0.24 14.30
C LYS A 103 -4.13 1.55 13.67
N ASP A 104 -3.19 2.41 13.30
CA ASP A 104 -3.49 3.71 12.71
C ASP A 104 -4.01 3.56 11.27
N ILE A 105 -3.42 2.64 10.51
CA ILE A 105 -3.85 2.34 9.13
C ILE A 105 -5.27 1.76 9.10
N ARG A 106 -5.59 0.81 9.99
CA ARG A 106 -6.94 0.24 10.11
C ARG A 106 -7.97 1.30 10.50
N ALA A 107 -7.60 2.25 11.35
CA ALA A 107 -8.47 3.36 11.75
C ALA A 107 -8.78 4.33 10.59
N ALA A 108 -7.93 4.40 9.55
CA ALA A 108 -8.14 5.24 8.39
C ALA A 108 -9.23 4.72 7.41
N THR A 109 -9.77 3.51 7.61
CA THR A 109 -10.91 2.94 6.85
C THR A 109 -10.71 2.87 5.33
N MET A 110 -9.50 2.49 4.86
CA MET A 110 -9.16 2.36 3.43
C MET A 110 -8.77 0.93 3.04
N ARG A 111 -9.43 -0.05 3.64
CA ARG A 111 -9.16 -1.47 3.44
C ARG A 111 -9.68 -1.95 2.09
N ILE A 112 -8.85 -2.67 1.37
CA ILE A 112 -9.16 -3.28 0.07
C ILE A 112 -8.97 -4.82 0.05
N LYS A 113 -8.35 -5.40 1.08
CA LYS A 113 -8.37 -6.83 1.43
C LYS A 113 -8.21 -6.97 2.93
#